data_AF-A0A662LW68-F1
#
_entry.id   AF-A0A662LW68-F1
#
_cell.length_a   1.000
_cell.length_b   1.000
_cell.length_c   1.000
_cell.angle_alpha   90.00
_cell.angle_beta   90.00
_cell.angle_gamma   90.00
#
_symmetry.space_group_name_H-M   'P 1'
#
loop_
_entity.id
_entity.type
_entity.pdbx_description
1 polymer ?
#
loop_
_entity_poly.entity_id
_entity_poly.type
_entity_poly.pdbx_seq_one_letter_code
_entity_poly.pdbx_strand_id
1 'polypeptide(L)'
;MFFICRKIKYSDIKISVYFIKDNEYIMYYMNGTYILRKAVNKKIIILGIIFILLYTSLPSTISKPSTNQDSIYDLLILTPDSFHDLLLPLVEHKEQMGLNTKLVSLSTVYDEMFWHGRDNPEKIKYFIKYAYDYWDVHFVLLVGDFRLMPIRYIYSNEPSDYYEPRYISELYYADIYDDSGGFSDWNSNNNNVFGEWYGSHAQDTDIDLFPEVALGRLACRNSFEVKTMVNKIIHYETNTYGEEWFNRFVCVAGDTYPPGEYEFNTDPFEGEENTERSIENMTGFTPIRLWTSNGEFNGPIDVIKTINKGCGFMHFDGHASPIAWGTHGPNAGPDDPTIWGLKNYHMNFLMNGYKLPIVVAPACHNGQFDVEPIKFLHRVLFDLHLSDEPVNYGEWGRECWAWKLTSHPFGGSIATISNTGLGMSKEDKDSMDGAGDFMDIQFFVEYGNERHECLGDVWMQSVSNYIEEYPIDWNQPAGSDASIDAKTPSEWTLFGDPSLRIGGYP
;
A
#
# COMPACT_ATOMS: atom_id res chain seq x y z
N MET A 1 53.80 -10.47 -21.18
CA MET A 1 54.06 -11.44 -20.09
C MET A 1 52.79 -11.51 -19.27
N PHE A 2 51.95 -12.52 -19.51
CA PHE A 2 50.67 -12.70 -18.82
C PHE A 2 50.93 -13.41 -17.49
N PHE A 3 50.52 -12.83 -16.36
CA PHE A 3 50.52 -13.55 -15.09
C PHE A 3 49.28 -14.44 -15.03
N ILE A 4 49.51 -15.72 -14.74
CA ILE A 4 48.48 -16.76 -14.60
C ILE A 4 47.67 -16.51 -13.32
N CYS A 5 46.34 -16.59 -13.39
CA CYS A 5 45.53 -16.98 -12.23
C CYS A 5 44.30 -17.79 -12.66
N ARG A 6 43.80 -18.60 -11.70
CA ARG A 6 42.98 -19.82 -11.82
C ARG A 6 41.84 -19.82 -12.87
N LYS A 7 41.79 -20.90 -13.66
CA LYS A 7 40.56 -21.37 -14.32
C LYS A 7 39.68 -22.04 -13.26
N ILE A 8 38.48 -21.53 -13.05
CA ILE A 8 37.41 -22.21 -12.32
C ILE A 8 36.34 -22.60 -13.34
N LYS A 9 35.88 -23.85 -13.30
CA LYS A 9 34.96 -24.42 -14.28
C LYS A 9 33.75 -24.94 -13.51
N TYR A 10 32.58 -24.32 -13.68
CA TYR A 10 31.29 -24.77 -13.15
C TYR A 10 30.19 -24.45 -14.18
N SER A 11 29.22 -25.38 -14.33
CA SER A 11 27.97 -25.34 -15.12
C SER A 11 27.84 -24.26 -16.22
N ASP A 12 27.89 -24.68 -17.49
CA ASP A 12 27.59 -23.99 -18.78
C ASP A 12 28.01 -22.53 -19.03
N ILE A 13 28.64 -21.85 -18.07
CA ILE A 13 29.17 -20.49 -18.21
C ILE A 13 30.66 -20.50 -17.87
N LYS A 14 31.51 -20.31 -18.89
CA LYS A 14 32.96 -20.14 -18.70
C LYS A 14 33.29 -18.67 -18.49
N ILE A 15 33.45 -18.24 -17.24
CA ILE A 15 33.98 -16.92 -16.93
C ILE A 15 35.49 -17.00 -16.76
N SER A 16 36.24 -16.16 -17.48
CA SER A 16 37.68 -15.98 -17.28
C SER A 16 37.97 -14.49 -17.12
N VAL A 17 38.64 -14.13 -16.02
CA VAL A 17 38.98 -12.75 -15.67
C VAL A 17 40.47 -12.54 -15.87
N TYR A 18 40.83 -11.52 -16.65
CA TYR A 18 42.22 -11.15 -16.88
C TYR A 18 42.49 -9.73 -16.39
N PHE A 19 43.56 -9.58 -15.60
CA PHE A 19 44.08 -8.29 -15.18
C PHE A 19 45.16 -7.83 -16.16
N ILE A 20 44.97 -6.65 -16.75
CA ILE A 20 45.95 -6.02 -17.65
C ILE A 20 46.69 -4.95 -16.86
N LYS A 21 47.97 -4.76 -17.19
CA LYS A 21 48.98 -3.98 -16.46
C LYS A 21 48.41 -2.69 -15.82
N ASP A 22 48.76 -2.50 -14.56
CA ASP A 22 48.34 -1.41 -13.66
C ASP A 22 46.88 -1.44 -13.12
N ASN A 23 46.14 -2.55 -13.33
CA ASN A 23 44.76 -2.75 -12.86
C ASN A 23 43.75 -1.72 -13.39
N GLU A 24 44.09 -0.96 -14.43
CA GLU A 24 43.15 0.00 -15.00
C GLU A 24 42.05 -0.68 -15.81
N TYR A 25 42.26 -1.88 -16.34
CA TYR A 25 41.29 -2.57 -17.20
C TYR A 25 41.11 -4.04 -16.80
N ILE A 26 39.86 -4.49 -16.84
CA ILE A 26 39.46 -5.88 -16.64
C ILE A 26 38.87 -6.40 -17.95
N MET A 27 39.30 -7.61 -18.33
CA MET A 27 38.76 -8.33 -19.48
C MET A 27 37.96 -9.55 -19.01
N TYR A 28 36.69 -9.62 -19.41
CA TYR A 28 35.81 -10.76 -19.16
C TYR A 28 35.59 -11.53 -20.45
N TYR A 29 35.59 -12.86 -20.35
CA TYR A 29 35.11 -13.75 -21.41
C TYR A 29 33.80 -14.39 -20.96
N MET A 30 32.70 -14.15 -21.68
CA MET A 30 31.39 -14.78 -21.47
C MET A 30 30.75 -15.09 -22.82
N ASN A 31 30.18 -16.28 -22.95
CA ASN A 31 29.42 -16.73 -24.13
C ASN A 31 30.09 -16.42 -25.49
N GLY A 32 31.41 -16.61 -25.59
CA GLY A 32 32.17 -16.43 -26.83
C GLY A 32 32.75 -15.04 -27.06
N THR A 33 32.41 -14.04 -26.25
CA THR A 33 32.77 -12.63 -26.46
C THR A 33 33.72 -12.12 -25.38
N TYR A 34 34.72 -11.32 -25.78
CA TYR A 34 35.61 -10.60 -24.85
C TYR A 34 35.13 -9.16 -24.64
N ILE A 35 35.00 -8.75 -23.39
CA ILE A 35 34.61 -7.37 -23.02
C ILE A 35 35.70 -6.76 -22.15
N LEU A 36 36.21 -5.60 -22.55
CA LEU A 36 37.23 -4.83 -21.82
C LEU A 36 36.57 -3.62 -21.14
N ARG A 37 36.76 -3.43 -19.84
CA ARG A 37 36.27 -2.22 -19.13
C ARG A 37 37.26 -1.67 -18.12
N LYS A 38 37.23 -0.35 -17.93
CA LYS A 38 38.10 0.37 -16.99
C LYS A 38 37.63 0.12 -15.54
N ALA A 39 38.52 -0.28 -14.63
CA ALA A 39 38.19 -0.60 -13.25
C ALA A 39 38.03 0.67 -12.41
N VAL A 40 36.88 0.82 -11.72
CA VAL A 40 36.53 2.08 -11.02
C VAL A 40 36.92 2.06 -9.54
N ASN A 41 37.05 0.91 -8.86
CA ASN A 41 37.60 0.86 -7.49
C ASN A 41 37.99 -0.55 -6.99
N LYS A 42 39.14 -0.70 -6.29
CA LYS A 42 39.69 -2.00 -5.87
C LYS A 42 38.89 -2.75 -4.79
N LYS A 43 38.19 -2.05 -3.88
CA LYS A 43 37.46 -2.67 -2.76
C LYS A 43 36.11 -3.28 -3.17
N ILE A 44 35.39 -2.61 -4.07
CA ILE A 44 34.07 -3.04 -4.57
C ILE A 44 34.18 -4.36 -5.37
N ILE A 45 35.31 -4.55 -6.05
CA ILE A 45 35.57 -5.73 -6.89
C ILE A 45 35.77 -7.00 -6.05
N ILE A 46 36.42 -6.91 -4.88
CA ILE A 46 36.68 -8.08 -4.03
C ILE A 46 35.40 -8.53 -3.33
N LEU A 47 34.56 -7.59 -2.90
CA LEU A 47 33.24 -7.86 -2.31
C LEU A 47 32.30 -8.54 -3.32
N GLY A 48 32.23 -8.05 -4.56
CA GLY A 48 31.40 -8.65 -5.60
C GLY A 48 31.81 -10.09 -5.99
N ILE A 49 33.12 -10.40 -5.99
CA ILE A 49 33.61 -11.75 -6.30
C ILE A 49 33.32 -12.74 -5.15
N ILE A 50 33.41 -12.29 -3.89
CA ILE A 50 33.08 -13.12 -2.72
C ILE A 50 31.57 -13.41 -2.69
N PHE A 51 30.73 -12.43 -3.02
CA PHE A 51 29.27 -12.56 -3.06
C PHE A 51 28.81 -13.57 -4.12
N ILE A 52 29.37 -13.51 -5.34
CA ILE A 52 29.08 -14.46 -6.42
C ILE A 52 29.49 -15.89 -6.06
N LEU A 53 30.63 -16.07 -5.38
CA LEU A 53 31.10 -17.39 -4.96
C LEU A 53 30.23 -18.01 -3.84
N LEU A 54 29.69 -17.19 -2.94
CA LEU A 54 28.75 -17.61 -1.89
C LEU A 54 27.39 -18.01 -2.49
N TYR A 55 26.88 -17.24 -3.44
CA TYR A 55 25.58 -17.48 -4.07
C TYR A 55 25.52 -18.79 -4.87
N THR A 56 26.63 -19.18 -5.52
CA THR A 56 26.69 -20.44 -6.30
C THR A 56 26.84 -21.72 -5.47
N SER A 57 26.89 -21.60 -4.14
CA SER A 57 27.11 -22.75 -3.24
C SER A 57 25.87 -23.26 -2.51
N LEU A 58 24.69 -22.65 -2.73
CA LEU A 58 23.46 -23.07 -2.06
C LEU A 58 22.59 -23.94 -3.00
N PRO A 59 22.22 -25.17 -2.60
CA PRO A 59 21.22 -25.95 -3.32
C PRO A 59 19.83 -25.30 -3.17
N SER A 60 19.05 -25.34 -4.26
CA SER A 60 17.75 -24.69 -4.47
C SER A 60 16.58 -25.37 -3.73
N THR A 61 16.75 -25.62 -2.44
CA THR A 61 15.69 -26.02 -1.51
C THR A 61 16.11 -25.55 -0.12
N ILE A 62 15.74 -24.32 0.25
CA ILE A 62 15.84 -23.85 1.63
C ILE A 62 14.42 -23.77 2.15
N SER A 63 13.97 -24.85 2.79
CA SER A 63 12.94 -24.73 3.83
C SER A 63 13.50 -23.80 4.92
N LYS A 64 12.74 -22.77 5.34
CA LYS A 64 13.11 -21.83 6.41
C LYS A 64 13.72 -22.63 7.57
N PRO A 65 15.02 -22.44 7.91
CA PRO A 65 15.59 -23.11 9.07
C PRO A 65 14.86 -22.58 10.30
N SER A 66 14.15 -23.44 11.02
CA SER A 66 13.62 -23.10 12.33
C SER A 66 14.79 -22.98 13.32
N THR A 67 15.44 -21.82 13.32
CA THR A 67 16.38 -21.43 14.37
C THR A 67 15.84 -20.20 15.03
N ASN A 68 15.66 -20.26 16.35
CA ASN A 68 15.51 -19.10 17.24
C ASN A 68 16.72 -18.17 17.09
N GLN A 69 16.80 -17.43 15.99
CA GLN A 69 17.59 -16.21 15.89
C GLN A 69 16.59 -15.08 16.01
N ASP A 70 16.80 -14.22 17.00
CA ASP A 70 16.08 -12.95 17.09
C ASP A 70 16.28 -12.19 15.76
N SER A 71 15.23 -11.54 15.27
CA SER A 71 15.26 -10.68 14.08
C SER A 71 16.43 -9.70 14.18
N ILE A 72 17.13 -9.44 13.06
CA ILE A 72 18.19 -8.43 13.05
C ILE A 72 17.57 -7.03 13.08
N TYR A 73 16.50 -6.85 12.32
CA TYR A 73 15.67 -5.65 12.31
C TYR A 73 14.21 -6.06 12.23
N ASP A 74 13.35 -5.46 13.05
CA ASP A 74 11.89 -5.66 13.01
C ASP A 74 11.23 -4.73 11.99
N LEU A 75 11.74 -3.49 11.90
CA LEU A 75 11.20 -2.42 11.07
C LEU A 75 12.27 -1.91 10.10
N LEU A 76 11.96 -1.93 8.80
CA LEU A 76 12.70 -1.24 7.76
C LEU A 76 11.97 0.04 7.34
N ILE A 77 12.65 1.19 7.45
CA ILE A 77 12.16 2.48 6.95
C ILE A 77 12.94 2.84 5.68
N LEU A 78 12.25 2.96 4.55
CA LEU A 78 12.81 3.43 3.29
C LEU A 78 12.36 4.86 3.00
N THR A 79 13.30 5.73 2.62
CA THR A 79 13.00 7.16 2.46
C THR A 79 13.91 7.86 1.45
N PRO A 80 13.48 8.95 0.79
CA PRO A 80 14.37 9.85 0.07
C PRO A 80 15.45 10.43 0.99
N ASP A 81 16.64 10.65 0.44
CA ASP A 81 17.77 11.24 1.17
C ASP A 81 17.42 12.56 1.88
N SER A 82 16.52 13.36 1.30
CA SER A 82 16.08 14.65 1.85
C SER A 82 15.23 14.54 3.13
N PHE A 83 14.67 13.37 3.43
CA PHE A 83 13.83 13.13 4.60
C PHE A 83 14.52 12.27 5.67
N HIS A 84 15.64 11.63 5.35
CA HIS A 84 16.36 10.72 6.23
C HIS A 84 16.53 11.25 7.66
N ASP A 85 17.18 12.41 7.83
CA ASP A 85 17.47 12.95 9.17
C ASP A 85 16.22 13.36 9.95
N LEU A 86 15.10 13.60 9.27
CA LEU A 86 13.82 13.95 9.90
C LEU A 86 13.14 12.74 10.55
N LEU A 87 13.55 11.52 10.18
CA LEU A 87 13.01 10.26 10.68
C LEU A 87 13.81 9.69 11.85
N LEU A 88 15.00 10.22 12.15
CA LEU A 88 15.81 9.77 13.29
C LEU A 88 15.04 9.77 14.63
N PRO A 89 14.20 10.77 14.97
CA PRO A 89 13.40 10.70 16.19
C PRO A 89 12.39 9.54 16.21
N LEU A 90 11.87 9.15 15.05
CA LEU A 90 10.98 7.98 14.95
C LEU A 90 11.77 6.69 15.16
N VAL A 91 12.96 6.57 14.56
CA VAL A 91 13.87 5.42 14.77
C VAL A 91 14.19 5.28 16.26
N GLU A 92 14.62 6.35 16.91
CA GLU A 92 14.92 6.35 18.35
C GLU A 92 13.71 5.94 19.19
N HIS A 93 12.51 6.41 18.84
CA HIS A 93 11.28 6.02 19.52
C HIS A 93 10.99 4.52 19.38
N LYS A 94 11.07 3.99 18.15
CA LYS A 94 10.82 2.56 17.88
C LYS A 94 11.81 1.65 18.59
N GLU A 95 13.09 2.02 18.59
CA GLU A 95 14.12 1.29 19.36
C GLU A 95 13.85 1.33 20.87
N GLN A 96 13.36 2.46 21.41
CA GLN A 96 12.96 2.55 22.82
C GLN A 96 11.74 1.68 23.15
N MET A 97 10.84 1.46 22.19
CA MET A 97 9.69 0.55 22.31
C MET A 97 10.05 -0.91 22.02
N GLY A 98 11.33 -1.21 21.76
CA GLY A 98 11.84 -2.57 21.58
C GLY A 98 11.82 -3.10 20.13
N LEU A 99 11.65 -2.22 19.14
CA LEU A 99 11.71 -2.57 17.72
C LEU A 99 13.07 -2.18 17.12
N ASN A 100 13.88 -3.16 16.77
CA ASN A 100 15.15 -2.96 16.08
C ASN A 100 14.86 -2.32 14.70
N THR A 101 15.22 -1.05 14.52
CA THR A 101 14.77 -0.27 13.37
C THR A 101 15.93 0.09 12.44
N LYS A 102 15.75 -0.20 11.14
CA LYS A 102 16.71 0.14 10.10
C LYS A 102 16.18 1.27 9.21
N LEU A 103 16.84 2.42 9.23
CA LEU A 103 16.56 3.53 8.31
C LEU A 103 17.53 3.49 7.11
N VAL A 104 16.99 3.54 5.89
CA VAL A 104 17.77 3.47 4.64
C VAL A 104 17.28 4.50 3.62
N SER A 105 18.22 5.22 3.01
CA SER A 105 17.92 6.16 1.93
C SER A 105 17.75 5.43 0.58
N LEU A 106 16.93 5.99 -0.32
CA LEU A 106 16.75 5.46 -1.67
C LEU A 106 18.06 5.41 -2.48
N SER A 107 18.96 6.37 -2.31
CA SER A 107 20.28 6.32 -2.94
C SER A 107 21.06 5.05 -2.53
N THR A 108 21.00 4.68 -1.24
CA THR A 108 21.62 3.46 -0.73
C THR A 108 20.96 2.22 -1.32
N VAL A 109 19.62 2.17 -1.36
CA VAL A 109 18.86 1.07 -1.99
C VAL A 109 19.30 0.87 -3.44
N TYR A 110 19.37 1.94 -4.23
CA TYR A 110 19.72 1.84 -5.65
C TYR A 110 21.19 1.48 -5.89
N ASP A 111 22.09 1.88 -4.99
CA ASP A 111 23.50 1.53 -5.04
C ASP A 111 23.72 0.05 -4.67
N GLU A 112 23.05 -0.45 -3.62
CA GLU A 112 23.15 -1.85 -3.20
C GLU A 112 22.46 -2.80 -4.18
N MET A 113 21.30 -2.41 -4.71
CA MET A 113 20.56 -3.16 -5.72
C MET A 113 20.99 -2.79 -7.15
N PHE A 114 22.20 -2.27 -7.35
CA PHE A 114 22.65 -1.83 -8.68
C PHE A 114 22.54 -2.92 -9.76
N TRP A 115 22.79 -4.19 -9.38
CA TRP A 115 22.74 -5.36 -10.28
C TRP A 115 21.40 -6.11 -10.25
N HIS A 116 20.43 -5.63 -9.48
CA HIS A 116 19.10 -6.22 -9.31
C HIS A 116 18.03 -5.23 -9.75
N GLY A 117 16.85 -5.71 -10.14
CA GLY A 117 15.73 -4.87 -10.57
C GLY A 117 15.93 -4.16 -11.93
N ARG A 118 14.90 -4.18 -12.76
CA ARG A 118 14.78 -3.54 -14.08
C ARG A 118 14.60 -2.03 -13.95
N ASP A 119 13.95 -1.59 -12.88
CA ASP A 119 13.63 -0.20 -12.57
C ASP A 119 13.70 0.08 -11.07
N ASN A 120 13.42 1.32 -10.67
CA ASN A 120 13.53 1.73 -9.27
C ASN A 120 12.53 1.03 -8.34
N PRO A 121 11.24 0.85 -8.68
CA PRO A 121 10.34 0.07 -7.84
C PRO A 121 10.80 -1.40 -7.68
N GLU A 122 11.26 -2.07 -8.74
CA GLU A 122 11.75 -3.45 -8.59
C GLU A 122 13.04 -3.51 -7.75
N LYS A 123 13.92 -2.50 -7.83
CA LYS A 123 15.07 -2.38 -6.92
C LYS A 123 14.66 -2.24 -5.46
N ILE A 124 13.63 -1.46 -5.17
CA ILE A 124 13.07 -1.34 -3.82
C ILE A 124 12.53 -2.70 -3.37
N LYS A 125 11.76 -3.40 -4.22
CA LYS A 125 11.24 -4.74 -3.94
C LYS A 125 12.34 -5.76 -3.67
N TYR A 126 13.42 -5.78 -4.46
CA TYR A 126 14.60 -6.63 -4.19
C TYR A 126 15.30 -6.29 -2.88
N PHE A 127 15.36 -5.02 -2.49
CA PHE A 127 15.94 -4.61 -1.22
C PHE A 127 15.06 -5.06 -0.04
N ILE A 128 13.74 -4.94 -0.16
CA ILE A 128 12.77 -5.46 0.82
C ILE A 128 12.91 -6.99 0.93
N LYS A 129 12.98 -7.70 -0.20
CA LYS A 129 13.28 -9.13 -0.24
C LYS A 129 14.55 -9.49 0.52
N TYR A 130 15.64 -8.75 0.29
CA TYR A 130 16.89 -8.97 1.01
C TYR A 130 16.72 -8.75 2.52
N ALA A 131 16.01 -7.71 2.93
CA ALA A 131 15.73 -7.44 4.33
C ALA A 131 14.86 -8.54 4.97
N TYR A 132 13.85 -9.04 4.26
CA TYR A 132 13.04 -10.18 4.69
C TYR A 132 13.90 -11.45 4.84
N ASP A 133 14.63 -11.84 3.79
CA ASP A 133 15.39 -13.10 3.76
C ASP A 133 16.56 -13.16 4.76
N TYR A 134 17.23 -12.02 4.97
CA TYR A 134 18.51 -12.00 5.70
C TYR A 134 18.48 -11.22 7.00
N TRP A 135 17.52 -10.30 7.18
CA TRP A 135 17.35 -9.54 8.42
C TRP A 135 16.11 -9.98 9.20
N ASP A 136 15.24 -10.83 8.62
CA ASP A 136 13.95 -11.26 9.18
C ASP A 136 13.07 -10.04 9.50
N VAL A 137 13.09 -9.03 8.60
CA VAL A 137 12.23 -7.84 8.69
C VAL A 137 10.78 -8.24 8.50
N HIS A 138 9.94 -7.74 9.39
CA HIS A 138 8.49 -7.97 9.37
C HIS A 138 7.71 -6.73 8.93
N PHE A 139 8.12 -5.54 9.38
CA PHE A 139 7.46 -4.27 9.05
C PHE A 139 8.28 -3.45 8.05
N VAL A 140 7.62 -2.88 7.03
CA VAL A 140 8.24 -1.99 6.05
C VAL A 140 7.47 -0.68 5.94
N LEU A 141 8.11 0.42 6.30
CA LEU A 141 7.57 1.77 6.18
C LEU A 141 8.20 2.53 5.01
N LEU A 142 7.37 2.89 4.03
CA LEU A 142 7.77 3.75 2.92
C LEU A 142 7.45 5.21 3.26
N VAL A 143 8.45 6.10 3.23
CA VAL A 143 8.25 7.54 3.52
C VAL A 143 8.52 8.38 2.30
N GLY A 144 7.47 8.95 1.71
CA GLY A 144 7.52 9.86 0.57
C GLY A 144 6.29 9.75 -0.33
N ASP A 145 5.87 10.85 -0.94
CA ASP A 145 4.86 10.83 -2.01
C ASP A 145 5.41 10.15 -3.28
N PHE A 146 4.53 9.86 -4.23
CA PHE A 146 4.88 9.14 -5.47
C PHE A 146 5.97 9.83 -6.32
N ARG A 147 6.24 11.13 -6.09
CA ARG A 147 7.29 11.89 -6.79
C ARG A 147 8.67 11.67 -6.18
N LEU A 148 8.72 11.29 -4.91
CA LEU A 148 9.95 11.12 -4.14
C LEU A 148 10.25 9.64 -3.85
N MET A 149 9.21 8.84 -3.61
CA MET A 149 9.27 7.41 -3.36
C MET A 149 8.47 6.68 -4.45
N PRO A 150 9.12 5.87 -5.29
CA PRO A 150 8.46 5.17 -6.40
C PRO A 150 7.22 4.38 -5.98
N ILE A 151 6.32 4.23 -6.94
CA ILE A 151 5.08 3.45 -6.86
C ILE A 151 5.05 2.44 -8.01
N ARG A 152 4.21 1.42 -7.90
CA ARG A 152 3.91 0.51 -9.00
C ARG A 152 2.47 0.71 -9.47
N TYR A 153 2.31 0.88 -10.77
CA TYR A 153 0.99 0.86 -11.41
C TYR A 153 0.66 -0.53 -11.92
N ILE A 154 -0.57 -0.95 -11.68
CA ILE A 154 -1.16 -2.19 -12.16
C ILE A 154 -2.18 -1.86 -13.23
N TYR A 155 -2.27 -2.70 -14.25
CA TYR A 155 -2.95 -2.39 -15.48
C TYR A 155 -4.12 -3.34 -15.72
N SER A 156 -5.35 -2.83 -15.60
CA SER A 156 -6.57 -3.56 -15.97
C SER A 156 -7.37 -2.74 -16.99
N ASN A 157 -8.16 -3.43 -17.82
CA ASN A 157 -9.15 -2.78 -18.69
C ASN A 157 -10.51 -3.41 -18.36
N GLU A 158 -10.95 -3.15 -17.14
CA GLU A 158 -12.28 -3.53 -16.70
C GLU A 158 -13.32 -2.82 -17.57
N PRO A 159 -14.31 -3.56 -18.12
CA PRO A 159 -15.42 -2.96 -18.84
C PRO A 159 -16.33 -2.22 -17.85
N SER A 160 -15.97 -0.99 -17.54
CA SER A 160 -16.77 -0.09 -16.70
C SER A 160 -17.01 1.23 -17.43
N ASP A 161 -18.13 1.90 -17.12
CA ASP A 161 -18.42 3.27 -17.61
C ASP A 161 -17.41 4.30 -17.08
N TYR A 162 -16.66 3.93 -16.04
CA TYR A 162 -15.56 4.70 -15.48
C TYR A 162 -14.22 4.25 -16.06
N TYR A 163 -13.52 5.16 -16.72
CA TYR A 163 -12.23 4.87 -17.33
C TYR A 163 -11.10 4.88 -16.29
N GLU A 164 -10.63 3.69 -15.91
CA GLU A 164 -9.44 3.48 -15.09
C GLU A 164 -8.50 2.47 -15.78
N PRO A 165 -7.53 2.93 -16.59
CA PRO A 165 -6.63 2.02 -17.30
C PRO A 165 -5.53 1.42 -16.40
N ARG A 166 -5.39 1.96 -15.19
CA ARG A 166 -4.39 1.56 -14.19
C ARG A 166 -4.66 2.21 -12.83
N TYR A 167 -4.21 1.56 -11.77
CA TYR A 167 -4.24 2.06 -10.39
C TYR A 167 -2.92 1.75 -9.68
N ILE A 168 -2.69 2.33 -8.51
CA ILE A 168 -1.46 2.11 -7.73
C ILE A 168 -1.60 0.84 -6.91
N SER A 169 -0.61 -0.05 -6.90
CA SER A 169 -0.54 -1.12 -5.91
C SER A 169 0.71 -1.01 -5.07
N GLU A 170 0.52 -0.82 -3.77
CA GLU A 170 1.59 -0.90 -2.79
C GLU A 170 1.81 -2.37 -2.33
N LEU A 171 0.80 -3.24 -2.50
CA LEU A 171 0.93 -4.68 -2.29
C LEU A 171 2.06 -5.28 -3.13
N TYR A 172 2.35 -4.70 -4.30
CA TYR A 172 3.54 -5.03 -5.10
C TYR A 172 4.84 -5.09 -4.29
N TYR A 173 5.03 -4.24 -3.27
CA TYR A 173 6.25 -4.24 -2.47
C TYR A 173 6.23 -5.29 -1.35
N ALA A 174 5.05 -5.77 -0.97
CA ALA A 174 4.84 -6.70 0.14
C ALA A 174 4.71 -8.16 -0.32
N ASP A 175 4.09 -8.42 -1.48
CA ASP A 175 4.10 -9.71 -2.17
C ASP A 175 5.49 -9.88 -2.80
N ILE A 176 6.39 -10.63 -2.17
CA ILE A 176 7.79 -10.83 -2.56
C ILE A 176 7.94 -12.12 -3.38
N TYR A 177 7.19 -13.15 -3.02
CA TYR A 177 7.28 -14.48 -3.62
C TYR A 177 6.00 -14.88 -4.35
N ASP A 178 6.15 -15.64 -5.43
CA ASP A 178 5.02 -16.30 -6.08
C ASP A 178 4.71 -17.65 -5.38
N ASP A 179 3.60 -18.29 -5.81
CA ASP A 179 3.14 -19.58 -5.27
C ASP A 179 4.16 -20.74 -5.40
N SER A 180 5.16 -20.58 -6.27
CA SER A 180 6.24 -21.52 -6.50
C SER A 180 7.51 -21.22 -5.67
N GLY A 181 7.50 -20.11 -4.92
CA GLY A 181 8.64 -19.57 -4.16
C GLY A 181 9.65 -18.82 -5.04
N GLY A 182 9.28 -18.49 -6.28
CA GLY A 182 10.01 -17.60 -7.17
C GLY A 182 9.82 -16.14 -6.78
N PHE A 183 10.63 -15.23 -7.34
CA PHE A 183 10.44 -13.80 -7.09
C PHE A 183 9.26 -13.29 -7.92
N SER A 184 8.21 -12.83 -7.24
CA SER A 184 7.01 -12.26 -7.84
C SER A 184 7.33 -10.88 -8.42
N ASP A 185 7.56 -10.77 -9.73
CA ASP A 185 7.91 -9.49 -10.37
C ASP A 185 6.71 -8.73 -10.97
N TRP A 186 5.54 -9.38 -10.94
CA TRP A 186 4.26 -8.94 -11.51
C TRP A 186 4.35 -8.60 -13.00
N ASN A 187 5.19 -9.27 -13.78
CA ASN A 187 5.37 -9.05 -15.22
C ASN A 187 5.86 -10.34 -15.91
N SER A 188 5.08 -11.41 -15.75
CA SER A 188 5.28 -12.75 -16.31
C SER A 188 5.67 -12.73 -17.80
N ASN A 189 5.05 -11.85 -18.57
CA ASN A 189 5.27 -11.77 -20.02
C ASN A 189 6.50 -10.92 -20.42
N ASN A 190 7.17 -10.29 -19.46
CA ASN A 190 8.38 -9.49 -19.64
C ASN A 190 8.23 -8.24 -20.54
N ASN A 191 7.05 -7.60 -20.59
CA ASN A 191 6.81 -6.42 -21.43
C ASN A 191 6.97 -5.06 -20.70
N ASN A 192 7.11 -5.06 -19.36
CA ASN A 192 7.18 -3.88 -18.46
C ASN A 192 5.85 -3.14 -18.26
N VAL A 193 4.75 -3.85 -18.43
CA VAL A 193 3.42 -3.48 -17.98
C VAL A 193 3.07 -4.52 -16.92
N PHE A 194 2.65 -4.07 -15.74
CA PHE A 194 2.68 -4.93 -14.55
C PHE A 194 1.27 -5.29 -14.09
N GLY A 195 1.10 -6.54 -13.65
CA GLY A 195 -0.19 -7.10 -13.22
C GLY A 195 -1.27 -6.93 -14.28
N GLU A 196 -0.92 -7.14 -15.55
CA GLU A 196 -1.82 -6.93 -16.68
C GLU A 196 -3.01 -7.88 -16.66
N TRP A 197 -4.22 -7.32 -16.70
CA TRP A 197 -5.45 -8.09 -16.88
C TRP A 197 -6.36 -7.49 -17.96
N TYR A 198 -6.30 -8.08 -19.15
CA TYR A 198 -7.03 -7.61 -20.32
C TYR A 198 -7.76 -8.72 -21.08
N GLY A 199 -8.94 -8.39 -21.61
CA GLY A 199 -9.65 -9.27 -22.54
C GLY A 199 -10.12 -10.57 -21.87
N SER A 200 -9.71 -11.71 -22.43
CA SER A 200 -10.24 -13.02 -22.02
C SER A 200 -9.52 -13.70 -20.85
N HIS A 201 -8.36 -13.21 -20.42
CA HIS A 201 -7.58 -13.75 -19.30
C HIS A 201 -6.50 -12.74 -18.85
N ALA A 202 -5.90 -12.94 -17.67
CA ALA A 202 -4.75 -12.15 -17.24
C ALA A 202 -3.51 -12.43 -18.12
N GLN A 203 -2.67 -11.42 -18.33
CA GLN A 203 -1.40 -11.57 -19.04
C GLN A 203 -0.24 -11.84 -18.07
N ASP A 204 -0.37 -11.38 -16.83
CA ASP A 204 0.52 -11.74 -15.72
C ASP A 204 -0.26 -12.63 -14.74
N THR A 205 0.23 -13.85 -14.53
CA THR A 205 -0.51 -14.90 -13.81
C THR A 205 0.25 -15.45 -12.61
N ASP A 206 1.52 -15.07 -12.47
CA ASP A 206 2.45 -15.63 -11.49
C ASP A 206 2.51 -14.70 -10.27
N ILE A 207 1.33 -14.35 -9.77
CA ILE A 207 1.09 -13.41 -8.67
C ILE A 207 0.16 -14.12 -7.70
N ASP A 208 0.58 -14.30 -6.45
CA ASP A 208 -0.27 -14.93 -5.42
C ASP A 208 -0.97 -13.91 -4.51
N LEU A 209 -0.52 -12.64 -4.55
CA LEU A 209 -1.05 -11.51 -3.78
C LEU A 209 -0.86 -11.64 -2.25
N PHE A 210 -0.12 -12.64 -1.77
CA PHE A 210 0.15 -12.81 -0.35
C PHE A 210 1.30 -11.90 0.10
N PRO A 211 1.09 -10.99 1.06
CA PRO A 211 2.17 -10.16 1.58
C PRO A 211 3.11 -10.97 2.51
N GLU A 212 4.41 -10.96 2.23
CA GLU A 212 5.44 -11.49 3.15
C GLU A 212 5.81 -10.52 4.28
N VAL A 213 5.54 -9.23 4.08
CA VAL A 213 5.85 -8.17 5.05
C VAL A 213 4.65 -7.24 5.24
N ALA A 214 4.47 -6.77 6.46
CA ALA A 214 3.49 -5.75 6.79
C ALA A 214 3.96 -4.37 6.30
N LEU A 215 3.25 -3.80 5.32
CA LEU A 215 3.66 -2.59 4.62
C LEU A 215 2.74 -1.41 4.92
N GLY A 216 3.33 -0.22 5.13
CA GLY A 216 2.59 1.03 5.20
C GLY A 216 3.36 2.18 4.58
N ARG A 217 2.63 3.23 4.15
CA ARG A 217 3.21 4.42 3.54
C ARG A 217 2.86 5.69 4.30
N LEU A 218 3.88 6.49 4.61
CA LEU A 218 3.74 7.92 4.89
C LEU A 218 3.97 8.69 3.60
N ALA A 219 2.91 9.06 2.88
CA ALA A 219 2.99 9.73 1.56
C ALA A 219 3.38 11.22 1.66
N CYS A 220 4.36 11.53 2.51
CA CYS A 220 4.80 12.89 2.81
C CYS A 220 5.37 13.57 1.56
N ARG A 221 4.83 14.74 1.24
CA ARG A 221 5.26 15.57 0.09
C ARG A 221 6.41 16.51 0.45
N ASN A 222 6.64 16.75 1.74
CA ASN A 222 7.59 17.74 2.24
C ASN A 222 8.01 17.45 3.70
N SER A 223 9.05 18.15 4.15
CA SER A 223 9.60 18.02 5.51
C SER A 223 8.62 18.38 6.64
N PHE A 224 7.60 19.21 6.38
CA PHE A 224 6.60 19.55 7.40
C PHE A 224 5.66 18.37 7.65
N GLU A 225 5.22 17.68 6.60
CA GLU A 225 4.42 16.45 6.73
C GLU A 225 5.20 15.34 7.43
N VAL A 226 6.49 15.15 7.11
CA VAL A 226 7.33 14.15 7.80
C VAL A 226 7.37 14.43 9.30
N LYS A 227 7.69 15.67 9.70
CA LYS A 227 7.71 16.07 11.12
C LYS A 227 6.34 15.92 11.77
N THR A 228 5.27 16.21 11.04
CA THR A 228 3.88 16.06 11.53
C THR A 228 3.60 14.60 11.85
N MET A 229 3.87 13.68 10.91
CA MET A 229 3.63 12.26 11.11
C MET A 229 4.52 11.65 12.21
N VAL A 230 5.82 11.97 12.22
CA VAL A 230 6.73 11.53 13.29
C VAL A 230 6.20 11.95 14.67
N ASN A 231 5.80 13.23 14.83
CA ASN A 231 5.25 13.70 16.10
C ASN A 231 3.92 13.03 16.47
N LYS A 232 3.05 12.76 15.48
CA LYS A 232 1.78 12.06 15.70
C LYS A 232 2.02 10.63 16.18
N ILE A 233 2.89 9.88 15.50
CA ILE A 233 3.20 8.48 15.82
C ILE A 233 3.78 8.38 17.23
N ILE A 234 4.83 9.14 17.52
CA ILE A 234 5.48 9.15 18.84
C ILE A 234 4.47 9.48 19.94
N HIS A 235 3.65 10.52 19.75
CA HIS A 235 2.65 10.89 20.75
C HIS A 235 1.58 9.82 20.91
N TYR A 236 1.07 9.28 19.81
CA TYR A 236 0.04 8.24 19.84
C TYR A 236 0.53 7.02 20.61
N GLU A 237 1.72 6.53 20.28
CA GLU A 237 2.32 5.35 20.92
C GLU A 237 2.69 5.57 22.39
N THR A 238 3.06 6.81 22.76
CA THR A 238 3.46 7.15 24.13
C THR A 238 2.27 7.48 25.05
N ASN A 239 1.18 8.03 24.51
CA ASN A 239 0.15 8.71 25.32
C ASN A 239 -1.28 8.19 25.12
N THR A 240 -1.54 7.28 24.18
CA THR A 240 -2.91 6.80 23.91
C THR A 240 -3.36 5.68 24.85
N TYR A 241 -2.42 4.92 25.43
CA TYR A 241 -2.78 3.74 26.20
C TYR A 241 -3.71 4.08 27.38
N GLY A 242 -4.86 3.40 27.42
CA GLY A 242 -5.87 3.59 28.46
C GLY A 242 -6.74 4.85 28.30
N GLU A 243 -6.58 5.64 27.23
CA GLU A 243 -7.39 6.82 27.02
C GLU A 243 -8.85 6.50 26.64
N GLU A 244 -9.81 7.11 27.33
CA GLU A 244 -11.25 6.80 27.13
C GLU A 244 -11.76 7.09 25.73
N TRP A 245 -11.18 8.10 25.04
CA TRP A 245 -11.61 8.46 23.70
C TRP A 245 -11.33 7.34 22.68
N PHE A 246 -10.35 6.48 22.95
CA PHE A 246 -9.98 5.39 22.08
C PHE A 246 -11.11 4.35 21.96
N ASN A 247 -11.86 4.10 23.04
CA ASN A 247 -12.94 3.10 23.08
C ASN A 247 -14.19 3.48 22.27
N ARG A 248 -14.17 4.58 21.51
CA ARG A 248 -15.28 5.01 20.64
C ARG A 248 -15.01 4.51 19.22
N PHE A 249 -15.98 3.82 18.62
CA PHE A 249 -15.93 3.37 17.23
C PHE A 249 -17.02 4.08 16.42
N VAL A 250 -16.63 4.79 15.36
CA VAL A 250 -17.56 5.60 14.55
C VAL A 250 -17.77 4.96 13.19
N CYS A 251 -19.01 4.68 12.84
CA CYS A 251 -19.39 4.17 11.53
C CYS A 251 -20.15 5.25 10.77
N VAL A 252 -19.69 5.58 9.56
CA VAL A 252 -20.29 6.60 8.69
C VAL A 252 -20.75 5.90 7.41
N ALA A 253 -22.06 5.85 7.18
CA ALA A 253 -22.61 5.08 6.06
C ALA A 253 -24.00 5.56 5.64
N GLY A 254 -24.48 5.02 4.53
CA GLY A 254 -25.81 5.24 4.00
C GLY A 254 -26.12 4.22 2.90
N ASP A 255 -26.87 4.67 1.90
CA ASP A 255 -27.22 3.93 0.68
C ASP A 255 -26.12 4.22 -0.37
N THR A 256 -25.11 3.35 -0.50
CA THR A 256 -24.03 3.51 -1.46
C THR A 256 -24.56 3.28 -2.88
N TYR A 257 -25.40 2.27 -3.13
CA TYR A 257 -25.99 1.97 -4.43
C TYR A 257 -27.53 2.04 -4.39
N PRO A 258 -28.11 3.25 -4.56
CA PRO A 258 -29.55 3.43 -4.44
C PRO A 258 -30.36 2.60 -5.46
N PRO A 259 -31.50 2.02 -5.06
CA PRO A 259 -32.30 1.19 -5.95
C PRO A 259 -32.73 1.91 -7.24
N GLY A 260 -32.36 1.34 -8.38
CA GLY A 260 -32.73 1.83 -9.71
C GLY A 260 -31.80 2.90 -10.31
N GLU A 261 -30.70 3.25 -9.64
CA GLU A 261 -29.60 4.01 -10.23
C GLU A 261 -28.67 3.13 -11.07
N TYR A 262 -28.51 1.87 -10.67
CA TYR A 262 -27.65 0.88 -11.32
C TYR A 262 -28.45 -0.27 -11.95
N GLU A 263 -27.85 -1.00 -12.90
CA GLU A 263 -28.52 -2.09 -13.63
C GLU A 263 -28.70 -3.37 -12.79
N PHE A 264 -28.06 -3.45 -11.62
CA PHE A 264 -28.12 -4.57 -10.67
C PHE A 264 -29.06 -4.29 -9.49
N ASN A 265 -29.49 -5.36 -8.81
CA ASN A 265 -30.30 -5.26 -7.59
C ASN A 265 -29.39 -4.96 -6.40
N THR A 266 -29.81 -4.05 -5.53
CA THR A 266 -29.07 -3.65 -4.34
C THR A 266 -29.91 -3.90 -3.10
N ASP A 267 -29.26 -4.35 -2.02
CA ASP A 267 -29.91 -4.43 -0.71
C ASP A 267 -30.12 -3.01 -0.17
N PRO A 268 -31.20 -2.72 0.58
CA PRO A 268 -31.40 -1.38 1.11
C PRO A 268 -30.35 -1.01 2.17
N PHE A 269 -29.57 0.05 1.92
CA PHE A 269 -28.59 0.61 2.86
C PHE A 269 -27.43 -0.35 3.17
N GLU A 270 -26.91 -1.01 2.15
CA GLU A 270 -25.80 -1.96 2.21
C GLU A 270 -24.57 -1.39 2.93
N GLY A 271 -24.26 -0.10 2.80
CA GLY A 271 -23.19 0.50 3.58
C GLY A 271 -23.46 0.53 5.09
N GLU A 272 -24.71 0.73 5.50
CA GLU A 272 -25.09 0.62 6.92
C GLU A 272 -25.01 -0.84 7.41
N GLU A 273 -25.37 -1.82 6.59
CA GLU A 273 -25.20 -3.25 6.89
C GLU A 273 -23.73 -3.63 7.09
N ASN A 274 -22.85 -3.23 6.17
CA ASN A 274 -21.41 -3.50 6.22
C ASN A 274 -20.76 -2.86 7.45
N THR A 275 -21.15 -1.62 7.77
CA THR A 275 -20.65 -0.98 8.99
C THR A 275 -21.23 -1.58 10.27
N GLU A 276 -22.45 -2.13 10.25
CA GLU A 276 -22.99 -2.90 11.39
C GLU A 276 -22.20 -4.19 11.63
N ARG A 277 -21.88 -4.95 10.57
CA ARG A 277 -21.00 -6.14 10.66
C ARG A 277 -19.63 -5.78 11.25
N SER A 278 -19.11 -4.60 10.94
CA SER A 278 -17.87 -4.10 11.57
C SER A 278 -18.05 -3.84 13.07
N ILE A 279 -19.18 -3.26 13.48
CA ILE A 279 -19.52 -3.03 14.90
C ILE A 279 -19.58 -4.35 15.67
N GLU A 280 -20.16 -5.39 15.09
CA GLU A 280 -20.29 -6.72 15.71
C GLU A 280 -18.92 -7.35 16.04
N ASN A 281 -17.89 -7.05 15.24
CA ASN A 281 -16.52 -7.54 15.47
C ASN A 281 -15.73 -6.69 16.49
N MET A 282 -16.21 -5.51 16.86
CA MET A 282 -15.48 -4.57 17.75
C MET A 282 -15.99 -4.64 19.19
N THR A 283 -16.06 -5.84 19.76
CA THR A 283 -16.53 -6.06 21.13
C THR A 283 -15.71 -5.23 22.14
N GLY A 284 -16.40 -4.47 22.99
CA GLY A 284 -15.77 -3.60 24.00
C GLY A 284 -15.65 -2.13 23.58
N PHE A 285 -15.89 -1.82 22.30
CA PHE A 285 -16.02 -0.44 21.83
C PHE A 285 -17.45 0.07 21.99
N THR A 286 -17.59 1.38 22.13
CA THR A 286 -18.87 2.08 22.10
C THR A 286 -19.16 2.50 20.66
N PRO A 287 -20.15 1.88 19.98
CA PRO A 287 -20.47 2.22 18.60
C PRO A 287 -21.21 3.56 18.49
N ILE A 288 -20.87 4.32 17.46
CA ILE A 288 -21.51 5.59 17.08
C ILE A 288 -21.88 5.48 15.61
N ARG A 289 -23.18 5.39 15.34
CA ARG A 289 -23.74 5.24 14.00
C ARG A 289 -24.09 6.60 13.43
N LEU A 290 -23.19 7.15 12.61
CA LEU A 290 -23.46 8.30 11.76
C LEU A 290 -24.05 7.78 10.44
N TRP A 291 -25.31 7.40 10.51
CA TRP A 291 -26.03 6.78 9.40
C TRP A 291 -27.04 7.74 8.80
N THR A 292 -27.33 7.61 7.51
CA THR A 292 -28.36 8.44 6.88
C THR A 292 -29.76 7.99 7.31
N SER A 293 -29.96 6.69 7.55
CA SER A 293 -31.26 6.12 7.96
C SER A 293 -31.75 6.55 9.33
N ASN A 294 -30.82 6.74 10.28
CA ASN A 294 -31.15 7.17 11.64
C ASN A 294 -31.15 8.71 11.79
N GLY A 295 -30.79 9.45 10.74
CA GLY A 295 -30.74 10.90 10.72
C GLY A 295 -29.56 11.51 11.49
N GLU A 296 -28.56 10.72 11.89
CA GLU A 296 -27.35 11.20 12.59
C GLU A 296 -26.25 11.62 11.60
N PHE A 297 -26.35 11.26 10.32
CA PHE A 297 -25.49 11.77 9.26
C PHE A 297 -26.27 12.57 8.21
N ASN A 298 -26.07 13.89 8.21
CA ASN A 298 -26.68 14.82 7.26
C ASN A 298 -25.65 15.66 6.52
N GLY A 299 -24.36 15.45 6.79
CA GLY A 299 -23.29 16.15 6.08
C GLY A 299 -21.96 16.21 6.85
N PRO A 300 -21.00 17.01 6.36
CA PRO A 300 -19.63 17.02 6.87
C PRO A 300 -19.52 17.46 8.34
N ILE A 301 -20.45 18.31 8.79
CA ILE A 301 -20.43 18.86 10.15
C ILE A 301 -20.60 17.75 11.20
N ASP A 302 -21.37 16.71 10.90
CA ASP A 302 -21.62 15.61 11.83
C ASP A 302 -20.37 14.75 12.01
N VAL A 303 -19.64 14.49 10.92
CA VAL A 303 -18.33 13.83 10.95
C VAL A 303 -17.32 14.70 11.72
N ILE A 304 -17.20 16.00 11.39
CA ILE A 304 -16.27 16.94 12.04
C ILE A 304 -16.52 17.02 13.55
N LYS A 305 -17.78 17.15 13.98
CA LYS A 305 -18.13 17.21 15.41
C LYS A 305 -17.78 15.90 16.13
N THR A 306 -17.96 14.78 15.45
CA THR A 306 -17.76 13.45 16.04
C THR A 306 -16.27 13.14 16.19
N ILE A 307 -15.47 13.32 15.14
CA ILE A 307 -14.02 13.11 15.21
C ILE A 307 -13.35 14.10 16.18
N ASN A 308 -13.81 15.35 16.27
CA ASN A 308 -13.30 16.35 17.24
C ASN A 308 -13.50 15.95 18.71
N LYS A 309 -14.42 15.01 19.02
CA LYS A 309 -14.56 14.43 20.37
C LYS A 309 -13.50 13.35 20.66
N GLY A 310 -12.89 12.79 19.61
CA GLY A 310 -11.98 11.64 19.64
C GLY A 310 -12.71 10.31 19.43
N CYS A 311 -12.04 9.40 18.73
CA CYS A 311 -12.45 8.00 18.54
C CYS A 311 -11.21 7.17 18.23
N GLY A 312 -11.19 5.89 18.58
CA GLY A 312 -10.09 4.99 18.25
C GLY A 312 -10.15 4.52 16.81
N PHE A 313 -11.38 4.29 16.32
CA PHE A 313 -11.61 3.78 14.97
C PHE A 313 -12.73 4.53 14.27
N MET A 314 -12.62 4.61 12.95
CA MET A 314 -13.72 4.97 12.07
C MET A 314 -13.83 4.00 10.89
N HIS A 315 -15.04 3.62 10.52
CA HIS A 315 -15.35 2.92 9.27
C HIS A 315 -16.26 3.80 8.41
N PHE A 316 -15.86 4.06 7.17
CA PHE A 316 -16.67 4.76 6.17
C PHE A 316 -17.04 3.80 5.05
N ASP A 317 -18.34 3.69 4.76
CA ASP A 317 -18.87 2.90 3.63
C ASP A 317 -19.79 3.80 2.78
N GLY A 318 -19.39 4.01 1.53
CA GLY A 318 -19.94 5.05 0.67
C GLY A 318 -19.18 5.23 -0.64
N HIS A 319 -19.60 6.21 -1.42
CA HIS A 319 -18.90 6.65 -2.61
C HIS A 319 -17.77 7.63 -2.30
N ALA A 320 -16.80 7.66 -3.21
CA ALA A 320 -15.66 8.54 -3.10
C ALA A 320 -15.14 9.05 -4.43
N SER A 321 -14.27 10.04 -4.30
CA SER A 321 -13.30 10.45 -5.31
C SER A 321 -12.00 10.81 -4.59
N PRO A 322 -10.90 11.15 -5.29
CA PRO A 322 -9.65 11.52 -4.63
C PRO A 322 -9.73 12.70 -3.66
N ILE A 323 -10.82 13.49 -3.64
CA ILE A 323 -10.93 14.70 -2.81
C ILE A 323 -12.21 14.78 -1.98
N ALA A 324 -13.07 13.76 -2.03
CA ALA A 324 -14.39 13.78 -1.42
C ALA A 324 -14.88 12.38 -1.08
N TRP A 325 -15.72 12.30 -0.06
CA TRP A 325 -16.48 11.11 0.31
C TRP A 325 -17.97 11.50 0.50
N GLY A 326 -18.89 10.63 0.15
CA GLY A 326 -20.34 10.82 0.31
C GLY A 326 -21.13 9.52 0.16
N THR A 327 -22.42 9.56 0.42
CA THR A 327 -23.35 8.42 0.28
C THR A 327 -24.75 8.98 0.00
N HIS A 328 -25.77 8.14 -0.13
CA HIS A 328 -27.15 8.56 -0.31
C HIS A 328 -28.01 8.30 0.93
N GLY A 329 -29.15 9.00 0.95
CA GLY A 329 -30.17 8.83 1.98
C GLY A 329 -31.06 7.62 1.68
N PRO A 330 -31.89 7.21 2.64
CA PRO A 330 -32.73 6.04 2.46
C PRO A 330 -33.72 6.15 1.29
N ASN A 331 -33.72 5.16 0.39
CA ASN A 331 -34.61 5.10 -0.78
C ASN A 331 -34.39 6.29 -1.73
N ALA A 332 -33.15 6.80 -1.80
CA ALA A 332 -32.80 7.80 -2.79
C ALA A 332 -33.08 7.26 -4.20
N GLY A 333 -33.71 8.08 -5.03
CA GLY A 333 -33.80 7.81 -6.47
C GLY A 333 -32.59 8.39 -7.21
N PRO A 334 -32.46 8.10 -8.52
CA PRO A 334 -31.34 8.59 -9.34
C PRO A 334 -31.19 10.12 -9.42
N ASP A 335 -32.25 10.87 -9.10
CA ASP A 335 -32.27 12.33 -9.10
C ASP A 335 -32.04 12.94 -7.70
N ASP A 336 -31.97 12.12 -6.65
CA ASP A 336 -31.79 12.60 -5.28
C ASP A 336 -30.32 12.99 -5.02
N PRO A 337 -30.09 14.08 -4.27
CA PRO A 337 -28.73 14.59 -4.09
C PRO A 337 -27.92 13.70 -3.15
N THR A 338 -26.66 13.42 -3.52
CA THR A 338 -25.66 12.83 -2.63
C THR A 338 -25.52 13.61 -1.33
N ILE A 339 -25.56 12.90 -0.20
CA ILE A 339 -25.23 13.40 1.13
C ILE A 339 -23.71 13.38 1.28
N TRP A 340 -23.10 14.55 1.11
CA TRP A 340 -21.65 14.69 1.17
C TRP A 340 -21.12 14.60 2.60
N GLY A 341 -20.11 13.75 2.81
CA GLY A 341 -19.27 13.77 4.01
C GLY A 341 -18.08 14.72 3.86
N LEU A 342 -16.90 14.26 4.29
CA LEU A 342 -15.69 15.07 4.24
C LEU A 342 -15.22 15.27 2.79
N LYS A 343 -14.88 16.52 2.48
CA LYS A 343 -14.10 16.90 1.30
C LYS A 343 -12.78 17.47 1.81
N ASN A 344 -11.74 17.52 0.97
CA ASN A 344 -10.42 17.99 1.41
C ASN A 344 -10.43 19.37 2.11
N TYR A 345 -11.30 20.29 1.68
CA TYR A 345 -11.41 21.60 2.32
C TYR A 345 -12.15 21.56 3.67
N HIS A 346 -13.04 20.58 3.89
CA HIS A 346 -13.68 20.33 5.19
C HIS A 346 -12.67 19.86 6.24
N MET A 347 -11.62 19.14 5.83
CA MET A 347 -10.61 18.63 6.76
C MET A 347 -9.82 19.73 7.49
N ASN A 348 -9.81 20.96 6.96
CA ASN A 348 -9.23 22.13 7.65
C ASN A 348 -9.95 22.48 8.96
N PHE A 349 -11.18 21.98 9.19
CA PHE A 349 -11.96 22.20 10.41
C PHE A 349 -11.80 21.08 11.44
N LEU A 350 -10.95 20.08 11.16
CA LEU A 350 -10.60 19.03 12.11
C LEU A 350 -9.62 19.58 13.15
N MET A 351 -9.99 19.43 14.41
CA MET A 351 -9.32 19.99 15.59
C MET A 351 -9.27 18.96 16.73
N ASN A 352 -9.30 17.65 16.40
CA ASN A 352 -9.21 16.56 17.37
C ASN A 352 -7.83 16.41 18.02
N GLY A 353 -6.83 17.21 17.62
CA GLY A 353 -5.51 17.21 18.22
C GLY A 353 -4.86 15.83 18.12
N TYR A 354 -4.42 15.26 19.24
CA TYR A 354 -3.83 13.93 19.27
C TYR A 354 -4.82 12.77 19.51
N LYS A 355 -6.13 13.04 19.48
CA LYS A 355 -7.16 11.98 19.52
C LYS A 355 -7.36 11.42 18.11
N LEU A 356 -6.37 10.67 17.65
CA LEU A 356 -6.20 10.30 16.24
C LEU A 356 -6.78 8.89 15.98
N PRO A 357 -7.95 8.76 15.33
CA PRO A 357 -8.46 7.45 14.96
C PRO A 357 -7.60 6.78 13.89
N ILE A 358 -7.68 5.45 13.83
CA ILE A 358 -7.41 4.68 12.63
C ILE A 358 -8.69 4.67 11.78
N VAL A 359 -8.58 4.99 10.49
CA VAL A 359 -9.73 5.14 9.61
C VAL A 359 -9.67 4.09 8.50
N VAL A 360 -10.69 3.26 8.39
CA VAL A 360 -10.93 2.39 7.24
C VAL A 360 -11.96 3.14 6.38
N ALA A 361 -11.52 3.69 5.25
CA ALA A 361 -12.37 4.38 4.28
C ALA A 361 -12.12 3.88 2.84
N PRO A 362 -12.36 2.58 2.60
CA PRO A 362 -12.29 1.95 1.30
C PRO A 362 -13.48 2.42 0.48
N ALA A 363 -13.16 3.18 -0.56
CA ALA A 363 -14.11 3.74 -1.50
C ALA A 363 -13.32 4.25 -2.70
N CYS A 364 -13.99 4.39 -3.85
CA CYS A 364 -13.37 4.79 -5.11
C CYS A 364 -12.35 5.94 -4.97
N HIS A 365 -11.08 5.60 -5.19
CA HIS A 365 -9.94 6.51 -5.33
C HIS A 365 -9.65 7.41 -4.12
N ASN A 366 -10.26 7.20 -2.94
CA ASN A 366 -9.96 8.04 -1.77
C ASN A 366 -8.48 7.98 -1.35
N GLY A 367 -7.81 6.87 -1.69
CA GLY A 367 -6.38 6.65 -1.54
C GLY A 367 -5.53 7.05 -2.75
N GLN A 368 -6.07 7.53 -3.87
CA GLN A 368 -5.31 7.83 -5.10
C GLN A 368 -4.28 8.96 -4.90
N PHE A 369 -3.08 8.64 -4.42
CA PHE A 369 -2.10 9.65 -3.97
C PHE A 369 -1.20 10.19 -5.10
N ASP A 370 -1.42 9.78 -6.34
CA ASP A 370 -0.80 10.36 -7.55
C ASP A 370 -1.62 11.51 -8.18
N VAL A 371 -2.53 12.12 -7.42
CA VAL A 371 -3.23 13.35 -7.85
C VAL A 371 -2.29 14.53 -8.05
N GLU A 372 -2.62 15.34 -9.06
CA GLU A 372 -1.78 16.48 -9.47
C GLU A 372 -2.63 17.70 -9.87
N PRO A 373 -2.37 18.89 -9.31
CA PRO A 373 -3.11 20.10 -9.69
C PRO A 373 -3.08 20.44 -11.18
N ILE A 374 -2.05 20.01 -11.92
CA ILE A 374 -1.95 20.22 -13.37
C ILE A 374 -3.06 19.49 -14.13
N LYS A 375 -3.59 18.38 -13.60
CA LYS A 375 -4.73 17.66 -14.18
C LYS A 375 -6.00 18.54 -14.25
N PHE A 376 -6.10 19.62 -13.47
CA PHE A 376 -7.16 20.62 -13.65
C PHE A 376 -7.11 21.28 -15.03
N LEU A 377 -5.91 21.62 -15.52
CA LEU A 377 -5.75 22.17 -16.86
C LEU A 377 -6.11 21.14 -17.92
N HIS A 378 -5.70 19.88 -17.74
CA HIS A 378 -6.07 18.80 -18.66
C HIS A 378 -7.58 18.60 -18.69
N ARG A 379 -8.26 18.64 -17.53
CA ARG A 379 -9.72 18.59 -17.43
C ARG A 379 -10.38 19.74 -18.19
N VAL A 380 -9.90 20.98 -18.02
CA VAL A 380 -10.42 22.13 -18.78
C VAL A 380 -10.21 21.94 -20.30
N LEU A 381 -9.05 21.41 -20.71
CA LEU A 381 -8.79 21.12 -22.13
C LEU A 381 -9.69 20.00 -22.66
N PHE A 382 -9.94 18.96 -21.88
CA PHE A 382 -10.88 17.88 -22.19
C PHE A 382 -12.32 18.40 -22.34
N ASP A 383 -12.82 19.17 -21.36
CA ASP A 383 -14.16 19.78 -21.41
C ASP A 383 -14.31 20.73 -22.63
N LEU A 384 -13.21 21.36 -23.06
CA LEU A 384 -13.15 22.20 -24.26
C LEU A 384 -12.92 21.43 -25.58
N HIS A 385 -12.85 20.09 -25.55
CA HIS A 385 -12.56 19.22 -26.70
C HIS A 385 -11.21 19.53 -27.38
N LEU A 386 -10.21 19.94 -26.58
CA LEU A 386 -8.83 20.23 -26.99
C LEU A 386 -7.84 19.14 -26.54
N SER A 387 -8.31 18.13 -25.81
CA SER A 387 -7.56 16.95 -25.38
C SER A 387 -8.51 15.75 -25.34
N ASP A 388 -8.01 14.59 -25.75
CA ASP A 388 -8.74 13.32 -25.69
C ASP A 388 -8.44 12.53 -24.41
N GLU A 389 -7.62 13.08 -23.49
CA GLU A 389 -7.32 12.40 -22.22
C GLU A 389 -8.41 12.67 -21.18
N PRO A 390 -9.19 11.64 -20.78
CA PRO A 390 -10.18 11.80 -19.73
C PRO A 390 -9.49 12.10 -18.39
N VAL A 391 -10.04 13.05 -17.64
CA VAL A 391 -9.60 13.35 -16.27
C VAL A 391 -10.77 13.10 -15.33
N ASN A 392 -10.61 12.07 -14.52
CA ASN A 392 -11.61 11.67 -13.55
C ASN A 392 -11.81 12.74 -12.46
N TYR A 393 -13.00 12.77 -11.87
CA TYR A 393 -13.34 13.76 -10.86
C TYR A 393 -12.39 13.65 -9.66
N GLY A 394 -11.78 14.77 -9.26
CA GLY A 394 -10.93 14.85 -8.07
C GLY A 394 -9.43 14.63 -8.33
N GLU A 395 -9.02 14.14 -9.50
CA GLU A 395 -7.60 13.89 -9.79
C GLU A 395 -6.72 15.15 -9.79
N TRP A 396 -7.35 16.33 -9.87
CA TRP A 396 -6.68 17.63 -9.72
C TRP A 396 -6.42 18.04 -8.25
N GLY A 397 -6.71 17.15 -7.30
CA GLY A 397 -6.40 17.34 -5.90
C GLY A 397 -4.92 17.67 -5.68
N ARG A 398 -4.62 18.39 -4.60
CA ARG A 398 -3.22 18.58 -4.15
C ARG A 398 -2.66 17.34 -3.45
N GLU A 399 -3.56 16.53 -2.93
CA GLU A 399 -3.37 15.36 -2.08
C GLU A 399 -4.70 14.59 -2.09
N CYS A 400 -4.64 13.27 -1.96
CA CYS A 400 -5.84 12.45 -1.87
C CYS A 400 -6.54 12.64 -0.51
N TRP A 401 -7.79 12.21 -0.43
CA TRP A 401 -8.63 12.31 0.75
C TRP A 401 -7.99 11.57 1.94
N ALA A 402 -7.52 10.35 1.73
CA ALA A 402 -6.92 9.52 2.77
C ALA A 402 -5.63 10.15 3.33
N TRP A 403 -4.74 10.63 2.45
CA TRP A 403 -3.52 11.29 2.89
C TRP A 403 -3.81 12.64 3.56
N LYS A 404 -4.77 13.42 3.04
CA LYS A 404 -5.16 14.70 3.65
C LYS A 404 -5.59 14.53 5.10
N LEU A 405 -6.38 13.50 5.38
CA LEU A 405 -6.86 13.17 6.72
C LEU A 405 -5.69 12.73 7.61
N THR A 406 -4.83 11.86 7.10
CA THR A 406 -3.69 11.30 7.83
C THR A 406 -2.64 12.37 8.15
N SER A 407 -2.28 13.23 7.18
CA SER A 407 -1.24 14.23 7.33
C SER A 407 -1.71 15.56 7.93
N HIS A 408 -2.97 15.66 8.38
CA HIS A 408 -3.52 16.91 8.92
C HIS A 408 -2.78 17.34 10.20
N PRO A 409 -2.21 18.54 10.27
CA PRO A 409 -1.32 18.92 11.38
C PRO A 409 -2.01 19.22 12.72
N PHE A 410 -3.33 19.40 12.73
CA PHE A 410 -4.09 19.77 13.94
C PHE A 410 -5.09 18.69 14.38
N GLY A 411 -4.97 17.47 13.87
CA GLY A 411 -5.95 16.42 14.07
C GLY A 411 -5.94 15.42 12.93
N GLY A 412 -7.11 15.01 12.45
CA GLY A 412 -7.26 14.00 11.42
C GLY A 412 -7.08 12.60 11.99
N SER A 413 -6.44 11.70 11.25
CA SER A 413 -6.20 10.31 11.67
C SER A 413 -4.72 10.06 12.01
N ILE A 414 -4.44 8.91 12.65
CA ILE A 414 -3.08 8.39 12.80
C ILE A 414 -2.69 7.53 11.60
N ALA A 415 -3.67 6.85 11.04
CA ALA A 415 -3.57 6.09 9.80
C ALA A 415 -4.92 6.06 9.07
N THR A 416 -4.87 5.90 7.76
CA THR A 416 -6.05 5.69 6.92
C THR A 416 -5.80 4.55 5.94
N ILE A 417 -6.71 3.59 5.84
CA ILE A 417 -6.70 2.54 4.83
C ILE A 417 -7.76 2.86 3.79
N SER A 418 -7.39 2.84 2.50
CA SER A 418 -8.28 3.24 1.42
C SER A 418 -7.77 2.74 0.06
N ASN A 419 -8.67 2.74 -0.93
CA ASN A 419 -8.41 2.23 -2.27
C ASN A 419 -7.74 3.31 -3.12
N THR A 420 -6.67 2.93 -3.79
CA THR A 420 -5.93 3.78 -4.73
C THR A 420 -6.60 3.89 -6.10
N GLY A 421 -7.47 2.94 -6.45
CA GLY A 421 -8.29 2.93 -7.67
C GLY A 421 -9.79 2.81 -7.38
N LEU A 422 -10.54 2.31 -8.35
CA LEU A 422 -11.98 2.08 -8.28
C LEU A 422 -12.30 0.94 -7.29
N GLY A 423 -12.80 1.32 -6.11
CA GLY A 423 -13.25 0.36 -5.10
C GLY A 423 -14.51 -0.35 -5.55
N MET A 424 -14.47 -1.67 -5.50
CA MET A 424 -15.57 -2.55 -5.92
C MET A 424 -16.26 -3.14 -4.69
N SER A 425 -17.56 -3.32 -4.81
CA SER A 425 -18.45 -3.96 -3.83
C SER A 425 -18.87 -5.34 -4.32
N LYS A 426 -19.56 -6.11 -3.47
CA LYS A 426 -20.13 -7.40 -3.88
C LYS A 426 -21.13 -7.21 -5.03
N GLU A 427 -21.83 -6.08 -5.10
CA GLU A 427 -22.80 -5.74 -6.15
C GLU A 427 -22.16 -5.63 -7.55
N ASP A 428 -20.85 -5.38 -7.60
CA ASP A 428 -20.10 -5.31 -8.86
C ASP A 428 -19.69 -6.71 -9.39
N LYS A 429 -20.01 -7.79 -8.66
CA LYS A 429 -19.67 -9.18 -9.00
C LYS A 429 -20.90 -10.00 -9.38
N ASP A 430 -20.72 -10.94 -10.31
CA ASP A 430 -21.77 -11.90 -10.71
C ASP A 430 -22.19 -12.81 -9.54
N SER A 431 -21.26 -13.14 -8.64
CA SER A 431 -21.52 -13.93 -7.42
C SER A 431 -22.29 -13.19 -6.33
N MET A 432 -22.33 -11.85 -6.36
CA MET A 432 -22.87 -11.01 -5.28
C MET A 432 -22.22 -11.29 -3.91
N ASP A 433 -20.91 -11.60 -3.90
CA ASP A 433 -20.15 -11.91 -2.68
C ASP A 433 -18.68 -11.47 -2.77
N GLY A 434 -18.03 -11.16 -1.65
CA GLY A 434 -16.64 -10.71 -1.58
C GLY A 434 -16.43 -9.21 -1.78
N ALA A 435 -15.36 -8.82 -2.48
CA ALA A 435 -14.95 -7.43 -2.72
C ALA A 435 -14.83 -6.59 -1.43
N GLY A 436 -15.10 -5.28 -1.50
CA GLY A 436 -15.05 -4.37 -0.34
C GLY A 436 -15.86 -4.88 0.86
N ASP A 437 -17.07 -5.40 0.61
CA ASP A 437 -17.99 -5.93 1.63
C ASP A 437 -17.38 -7.03 2.51
N PHE A 438 -16.40 -7.77 2.01
CA PHE A 438 -15.63 -8.73 2.83
C PHE A 438 -14.30 -8.15 3.30
N MET A 439 -13.53 -7.53 2.40
CA MET A 439 -12.19 -7.01 2.67
C MET A 439 -12.19 -6.00 3.82
N ASP A 440 -13.10 -5.05 3.79
CA ASP A 440 -13.06 -3.86 4.64
C ASP A 440 -13.39 -4.19 6.10
N ILE A 441 -14.20 -5.24 6.28
CA ILE A 441 -14.57 -5.80 7.57
C ILE A 441 -13.40 -6.58 8.19
N GLN A 442 -12.50 -7.17 7.37
CA GLN A 442 -11.39 -7.97 7.88
C GLN A 442 -10.51 -7.19 8.85
N PHE A 443 -10.32 -5.89 8.64
CA PHE A 443 -9.58 -5.05 9.58
C PHE A 443 -10.14 -5.16 11.01
N PHE A 444 -11.47 -5.12 11.14
CA PHE A 444 -12.16 -5.16 12.43
C PHE A 444 -12.25 -6.57 13.00
N VAL A 445 -12.28 -7.60 12.15
CA VAL A 445 -12.15 -9.01 12.57
C VAL A 445 -10.77 -9.24 13.19
N GLU A 446 -9.72 -8.86 12.46
CA GLU A 446 -8.32 -9.08 12.86
C GLU A 446 -7.96 -8.34 14.14
N TYR A 447 -8.40 -7.08 14.28
CA TYR A 447 -8.17 -6.32 15.50
C TYR A 447 -9.10 -6.77 16.65
N GLY A 448 -10.39 -6.89 16.38
CA GLY A 448 -11.42 -7.07 17.42
C GLY A 448 -11.54 -8.50 17.95
N ASN A 449 -11.36 -9.50 17.09
CA ASN A 449 -11.52 -10.92 17.43
C ASN A 449 -10.18 -11.65 17.58
N GLU A 450 -9.30 -11.52 16.58
CA GLU A 450 -8.00 -12.21 16.54
C GLU A 450 -6.91 -11.51 17.37
N ARG A 451 -7.17 -10.24 17.75
CA ARG A 451 -6.36 -9.44 18.67
C ARG A 451 -4.95 -9.16 18.16
N HIS A 452 -4.79 -8.95 16.86
CA HIS A 452 -3.58 -8.35 16.34
C HIS A 452 -3.46 -6.90 16.84
N GLU A 453 -2.31 -6.56 17.42
CA GLU A 453 -2.14 -5.29 18.15
C GLU A 453 -1.28 -4.27 17.38
N CYS A 454 -0.59 -4.69 16.32
CA CYS A 454 0.16 -3.81 15.43
C CYS A 454 -0.62 -3.58 14.14
N LEU A 455 -0.61 -2.33 13.65
CA LEU A 455 -1.44 -1.91 12.52
C LEU A 455 -1.14 -2.66 11.22
N GLY A 456 0.13 -2.91 10.96
CA GLY A 456 0.59 -3.65 9.78
C GLY A 456 0.23 -5.12 9.83
N ASP A 457 0.17 -5.75 11.01
CA ASP A 457 -0.28 -7.14 11.16
C ASP A 457 -1.76 -7.25 10.80
N VAL A 458 -2.58 -6.33 11.32
CA VAL A 458 -4.01 -6.25 10.99
C VAL A 458 -4.19 -6.09 9.48
N TRP A 459 -3.43 -5.20 8.82
CA TRP A 459 -3.49 -5.03 7.37
C TRP A 459 -3.06 -6.29 6.60
N MET A 460 -1.91 -6.87 6.96
CA MET A 460 -1.33 -8.04 6.29
C MET A 460 -2.24 -9.26 6.38
N GLN A 461 -2.83 -9.49 7.55
CA GLN A 461 -3.77 -10.60 7.76
C GLN A 461 -5.13 -10.34 7.11
N SER A 462 -5.60 -9.09 7.06
CA SER A 462 -6.82 -8.75 6.32
C SER A 462 -6.69 -9.09 4.83
N VAL A 463 -5.55 -8.73 4.23
CA VAL A 463 -5.25 -9.08 2.83
C VAL A 463 -5.15 -10.59 2.65
N SER A 464 -4.42 -11.28 3.53
CA SER A 464 -4.22 -12.74 3.44
C SER A 464 -5.55 -13.50 3.56
N ASN A 465 -6.41 -13.15 4.52
CA ASN A 465 -7.73 -13.75 4.69
C ASN A 465 -8.60 -13.58 3.45
N TYR A 466 -8.54 -12.41 2.81
CA TYR A 466 -9.30 -12.18 1.59
C TYR A 466 -8.86 -13.13 0.47
N ILE A 467 -7.55 -13.27 0.25
CA ILE A 467 -7.02 -14.16 -0.80
C ILE A 467 -7.31 -15.63 -0.48
N GLU A 468 -7.27 -16.03 0.79
CA GLU A 468 -7.62 -17.39 1.21
C GLU A 468 -9.10 -17.72 0.95
N GLU A 469 -10.00 -16.77 1.21
CA GLU A 469 -11.44 -16.95 0.96
C GLU A 469 -11.79 -16.87 -0.53
N TYR A 470 -11.15 -15.95 -1.26
CA TYR A 470 -11.38 -15.67 -2.69
C TYR A 470 -10.13 -15.93 -3.53
N PRO A 471 -9.75 -17.21 -3.75
CA PRO A 471 -8.58 -17.55 -4.57
C PRO A 471 -8.78 -17.15 -6.03
N ILE A 472 -7.72 -16.61 -6.64
CA ILE A 472 -7.78 -15.98 -7.96
C ILE A 472 -7.66 -17.01 -9.10
N ASP A 473 -8.68 -17.08 -9.97
CA ASP A 473 -8.56 -17.76 -11.27
C ASP A 473 -8.14 -16.76 -12.37
N TRP A 474 -6.82 -16.68 -12.59
CA TRP A 474 -6.19 -15.82 -13.58
C TRP A 474 -6.60 -16.09 -15.05
N ASN A 475 -7.33 -17.18 -15.32
CA ASN A 475 -7.83 -17.51 -16.68
C ASN A 475 -9.17 -16.85 -17.01
N GLN A 476 -9.80 -16.15 -16.05
CA GLN A 476 -11.08 -15.48 -16.26
C GLN A 476 -10.92 -14.13 -16.99
N PRO A 477 -11.95 -13.68 -17.73
CA PRO A 477 -11.88 -12.41 -18.45
C PRO A 477 -11.73 -11.21 -17.51
N ALA A 478 -11.19 -10.11 -18.03
CA ALA A 478 -11.17 -8.84 -17.31
C ALA A 478 -12.61 -8.37 -17.02
N GLY A 479 -12.87 -7.88 -15.81
CA GLY A 479 -14.20 -7.55 -15.30
C GLY A 479 -14.98 -8.74 -14.73
N SER A 480 -14.39 -9.94 -14.68
CA SER A 480 -14.97 -11.07 -13.94
C SER A 480 -14.75 -10.92 -12.43
N ASP A 481 -15.50 -11.69 -11.65
CA ASP A 481 -15.32 -11.85 -10.21
C ASP A 481 -13.85 -12.07 -9.83
N ALA A 482 -13.14 -12.97 -10.51
CA ALA A 482 -11.73 -13.25 -10.22
C ALA A 482 -10.82 -12.03 -10.44
N SER A 483 -11.11 -11.21 -11.46
CA SER A 483 -10.35 -9.97 -11.70
C SER A 483 -10.64 -8.89 -10.64
N ILE A 484 -11.88 -8.80 -10.16
CA ILE A 484 -12.29 -7.92 -9.06
C ILE A 484 -11.65 -8.39 -7.74
N ASP A 485 -11.62 -9.70 -7.51
CA ASP A 485 -10.98 -10.32 -6.35
C ASP A 485 -9.46 -10.10 -6.33
N ALA A 486 -8.81 -10.04 -7.49
CA ALA A 486 -7.38 -9.69 -7.56
C ALA A 486 -7.14 -8.19 -7.32
N LYS A 487 -8.04 -7.33 -7.81
CA LYS A 487 -7.95 -5.87 -7.67
C LYS A 487 -8.16 -5.42 -6.23
N THR A 488 -9.15 -5.97 -5.54
CA THR A 488 -9.57 -5.58 -4.18
C THR A 488 -8.40 -5.45 -3.19
N PRO A 489 -7.58 -6.49 -2.94
CA PRO A 489 -6.39 -6.39 -2.09
C PRO A 489 -5.26 -5.57 -2.72
N SER A 490 -5.15 -5.57 -4.05
CA SER A 490 -4.06 -4.87 -4.75
C SER A 490 -4.10 -3.36 -4.56
N GLU A 491 -5.28 -2.75 -4.42
CA GLU A 491 -5.44 -1.31 -4.26
C GLU A 491 -5.64 -0.85 -2.79
N TRP A 492 -5.85 -1.78 -1.87
CA TRP A 492 -6.17 -1.51 -0.46
C TRP A 492 -4.93 -1.09 0.33
N THR A 493 -4.67 0.22 0.35
CA THR A 493 -3.39 0.79 0.80
C THR A 493 -3.45 1.35 2.21
N LEU A 494 -2.50 0.93 3.06
CA LEU A 494 -2.29 1.51 4.39
C LEU A 494 -1.46 2.80 4.34
N PHE A 495 -2.11 3.95 4.54
CA PHE A 495 -1.44 5.23 4.82
C PHE A 495 -1.17 5.37 6.31
N GLY A 496 -0.04 4.84 6.78
CA GLY A 496 0.33 4.84 8.18
C GLY A 496 1.66 4.15 8.43
N ASP A 497 2.06 4.12 9.70
CA ASP A 497 3.19 3.31 10.17
C ASP A 497 2.70 1.88 10.44
N PRO A 498 3.19 0.85 9.71
CA PRO A 498 2.74 -0.53 9.91
C PRO A 498 3.19 -1.09 11.26
N SER A 499 4.25 -0.56 11.87
CA SER A 499 4.70 -0.97 13.21
C SER A 499 3.94 -0.25 14.33
N LEU A 500 2.94 0.58 14.01
CA LEU A 500 2.18 1.32 15.00
C LEU A 500 1.47 0.37 15.96
N ARG A 501 1.75 0.51 17.26
CA ARG A 501 0.97 -0.16 18.31
C ARG A 501 -0.41 0.48 18.42
N ILE A 502 -1.45 -0.23 18.01
CA ILE A 502 -2.82 0.26 18.05
C ILE A 502 -3.23 0.51 19.50
N GLY A 503 -3.70 1.73 19.80
CA GLY A 503 -4.04 2.17 21.16
C GLY A 503 -2.85 2.57 22.03
N GLY A 504 -1.61 2.48 21.53
CA GLY A 504 -0.39 2.87 22.25
C GLY A 504 0.18 1.82 23.21
N TYR A 505 1.38 2.09 23.74
CA TYR A 505 2.10 1.19 24.64
C TYR A 505 1.74 1.43 26.12
N PRO A 506 1.65 0.38 26.95
CA PRO A 506 1.35 0.47 28.40
C PRO A 506 2.35 1.21 29.28
#